data_AF-Q9I2P0-F1
#
_entry.id   AF-Q9I2P0-F1
#
_cell.length_a   1.000
_cell.length_b   1.000
_cell.length_c   1.000
_cell.angle_alpha   90.00
_cell.angle_beta   90.00
_cell.angle_gamma   90.00
#
_symmetry.space_group_name_H-M   'P 1'
#
loop_
_entity.id
_entity.type
_entity.pdbx_description
1 polymer ?
#
loop_
_entity_poly.entity_id
_entity_poly.type
_entity_poly.pdbx_seq_one_letter_code
_entity_poly.pdbx_strand_id
1 'polypeptide(L)' 'MLLSLLCLSTLALGLALSLAGSTREEREQAALLPFADDPEAARRVARDTGKICRQVVRPLEESREAAGPPFLA' A
#
# COMPACT_ATOMS: atom_id res chain seq x y z
N MET A 1 14.94 6.54 27.00
CA MET A 1 15.17 5.09 26.75
C MET A 1 13.99 4.24 27.18
N LEU A 2 13.61 4.22 28.48
CA LEU A 2 12.47 3.41 28.95
C LEU A 2 11.16 3.69 28.18
N LEU A 3 10.81 4.98 28.00
CA LEU A 3 9.61 5.36 27.23
C LEU A 3 9.67 4.88 25.77
N SER A 4 10.84 4.99 25.14
CA SER A 4 11.06 4.51 23.77
C SER A 4 10.91 2.99 23.67
N LEU A 5 11.47 2.24 24.64
CA LEU A 5 11.31 0.79 24.71
C LEU A 5 9.86 0.39 24.96
N LEU A 6 9.16 1.10 25.86
CA LEU A 6 7.75 0.88 26.11
C LEU A 6 6.93 1.13 24.84
N CYS A 7 7.17 2.24 24.14
CA CYS A 7 6.50 2.56 22.88
C CYS A 7 6.77 1.52 21.79
N LEU A 8 8.01 1.08 21.62
CA LEU A 8 8.34 0.01 20.68
C LEU A 8 7.67 -1.31 21.07
N SER A 9 7.62 -1.64 22.36
CA SER A 9 6.98 -2.88 22.83
C SER A 9 5.46 -2.88 22.59
N THR A 10 4.78 -1.75 22.83
CA THR A 10 3.34 -1.64 22.61
C THR A 10 3.01 -1.65 21.12
N LEU A 11 3.84 -1.01 20.28
CA LEU A 11 3.68 -1.03 18.83
C LEU A 11 3.93 -2.44 18.27
N ALA A 12 4.99 -3.12 18.71
CA ALA A 12 5.28 -4.50 18.33
C ALA A 12 4.17 -5.47 18.74
N LEU A 13 3.63 -5.33 19.95
CA LEU A 13 2.48 -6.13 20.41
C LEU A 13 1.24 -5.85 19.57
N GLY A 14 0.95 -4.57 19.29
CA GLY A 14 -0.15 -4.17 18.42
C GLY A 14 -0.04 -4.80 17.03
N LEU A 15 1.13 -4.70 16.40
CA LEU A 15 1.40 -5.36 15.11
C LEU A 15 1.21 -6.87 15.22
N ALA A 16 1.78 -7.53 16.23
CA ALA A 16 1.66 -8.97 16.42
C ALA A 16 0.19 -9.41 16.51
N LEU A 17 -0.63 -8.68 17.25
CA LEU A 17 -2.07 -8.94 17.36
C LEU A 17 -2.82 -8.70 16.05
N SER A 18 -2.52 -7.60 15.33
CA SER A 18 -3.11 -7.31 14.02
C SER A 18 -2.76 -8.39 12.99
N LEU A 19 -1.49 -8.83 12.96
CA LEU A 19 -1.07 -9.89 12.05
C LEU A 19 -1.68 -11.24 12.43
N ALA A 20 -1.77 -11.58 13.72
CA ALA A 20 -2.36 -12.83 14.18
C ALA A 20 -3.84 -12.99 13.75
N GLY A 21 -4.59 -11.89 13.72
CA GLY A 21 -5.99 -11.89 13.27
C GLY A 21 -6.16 -11.96 11.75
N SER A 22 -5.16 -11.55 10.97
CA SER A 22 -5.24 -11.53 9.50
C SER A 22 -5.07 -12.92 8.87
N THR A 23 -5.91 -13.21 7.89
CA THR A 23 -5.80 -14.40 7.04
C THR A 23 -4.59 -14.30 6.11
N ARG A 24 -4.12 -15.44 5.59
CA ARG A 24 -3.08 -15.47 4.57
C ARG A 24 -3.45 -14.62 3.35
N GLU A 25 -4.71 -14.70 2.93
CA GLU A 25 -5.19 -13.96 1.77
C GLU A 25 -5.18 -12.45 2.00
N GLU A 26 -5.61 -11.97 3.17
CA GLU A 26 -5.53 -10.55 3.51
C GLU A 26 -4.09 -10.04 3.52
N ARG A 27 -3.15 -10.83 4.04
CA ARG A 27 -1.72 -10.47 4.00
C ARG A 27 -1.19 -10.43 2.57
N GLU A 28 -1.60 -11.38 1.73
CA GLU A 28 -1.23 -11.39 0.32
C GLU A 28 -1.82 -10.17 -0.41
N GLN A 29 -3.07 -9.78 -0.14
CA GLN A 29 -3.66 -8.55 -0.70
C GLN A 29 -2.97 -7.29 -0.19
N ALA A 30 -2.60 -7.24 1.10
CA ALA A 30 -1.86 -6.12 1.66
C ALA A 30 -0.48 -5.96 1.00
N ALA A 31 0.19 -7.06 0.66
CA ALA A 31 1.46 -7.05 -0.06
C ALA A 31 1.33 -6.54 -1.52
N LEU A 32 0.12 -6.54 -2.08
CA LEU A 32 -0.18 -6.08 -3.43
C LEU A 32 -0.61 -4.62 -3.52
N LEU A 33 -0.79 -3.93 -2.38
CA LEU A 33 -1.19 -2.52 -2.34
C LEU A 33 -0.34 -1.59 -3.23
N PRO A 34 1.00 -1.75 -3.31
CA PRO A 34 1.84 -0.88 -4.15
C PRO A 34 1.56 -0.95 -5.66
N PHE A 35 0.74 -1.90 -6.11
CA PHE A 35 0.34 -2.05 -7.52
C PHE A 35 -1.14 -1.75 -7.73
N ALA A 36 -1.88 -1.46 -6.65
CA ALA A 36 -3.32 -1.26 -6.68
C ALA A 36 -3.72 0.06 -7.37
N ASP A 37 -2.81 1.03 -7.48
CA ASP A 37 -3.03 2.33 -8.10
C ASP A 37 -2.72 2.37 -9.62
N ASP A 38 -1.96 1.39 -10.14
CA ASP A 38 -1.70 1.25 -11.57
C ASP A 38 -2.29 -0.07 -12.10
N PRO A 39 -3.40 -0.03 -12.87
CA PRO A 39 -3.99 -1.22 -13.47
C PRO A 39 -3.05 -2.03 -14.36
N GLU A 40 -2.11 -1.38 -15.03
CA GLU A 40 -1.11 -2.09 -15.82
C GLU A 40 -0.09 -2.79 -14.91
N ALA A 41 0.33 -2.15 -13.81
CA ALA A 41 1.19 -2.80 -12.81
C ALA A 41 0.52 -4.02 -12.19
N ALA A 42 -0.75 -3.89 -11.77
CA ALA A 42 -1.53 -5.00 -11.25
C ALA A 42 -1.61 -6.16 -12.25
N ARG A 43 -1.84 -5.88 -13.54
CA ARG A 43 -1.84 -6.91 -14.60
C ARG A 43 -0.50 -7.61 -14.77
N ARG A 44 0.61 -6.87 -14.74
CA ARG A 44 1.96 -7.43 -14.83
C ARG A 44 2.24 -8.35 -13.64
N VAL A 45 1.98 -7.88 -12.43
CA VAL A 45 2.17 -8.68 -11.20
C VAL A 45 1.31 -9.94 -11.20
N ALA A 46 0.06 -9.85 -11.65
CA ALA A 46 -0.81 -11.02 -11.77
C ALA A 46 -0.28 -12.05 -12.77
N ARG A 47 0.25 -11.60 -13.91
CA ARG A 47 0.89 -12.49 -14.90
C ARG A 47 2.14 -13.15 -14.34
N ASP A 48 2.99 -12.39 -13.65
CA ASP A 48 4.32 -12.84 -13.26
C ASP A 48 4.30 -13.68 -11.97
N THR A 49 3.35 -13.43 -11.07
CA THR A 49 3.27 -14.09 -9.75
C THR A 49 2.03 -14.97 -9.56
N GLY A 50 1.04 -14.86 -10.45
CA GLY A 50 -0.28 -15.46 -10.30
C GLY A 50 -1.17 -14.80 -9.22
N LYS A 51 -0.69 -13.73 -8.56
CA LYS A 51 -1.42 -13.04 -7.50
C LYS A 51 -2.24 -11.88 -8.05
N ILE A 52 -3.54 -11.89 -7.79
CA ILE A 52 -4.48 -10.89 -8.32
C ILE A 52 -4.75 -9.81 -7.25
N CYS A 53 -4.52 -8.54 -7.60
CA CYS A 53 -4.96 -7.40 -6.80
C CYS A 53 -6.49 -7.30 -6.89
N ARG A 54 -7.20 -7.46 -5.77
CA ARG A 54 -8.67 -7.36 -5.76
C ARG A 54 -9.18 -5.93 -5.93
N GLN A 55 -8.47 -4.98 -5.35
CA GLN A 55 -8.83 -3.56 -5.39
C GLN A 55 -7.79 -2.85 -6.24
N VAL A 56 -8.15 -2.58 -7.49
CA VAL A 56 -7.34 -1.75 -8.39
C VAL A 56 -8.12 -0.48 -8.65
N VAL A 57 -7.55 0.65 -8.24
CA VAL A 57 -8.12 1.97 -8.40
C VAL A 57 -7.47 2.61 -9.63
N ARG A 58 -8.28 3.19 -10.52
CA ARG A 58 -7.73 4.09 -11.55
C ARG A 58 -7.51 5.46 -10.90
N PRO A 59 -6.31 6.04 -10.99
CA PRO A 59 -6.09 7.41 -10.55
C PRO A 59 -7.13 8.31 -11.22
N LEU A 60 -7.70 9.25 -10.48
CA LEU A 60 -8.45 10.35 -11.08
C LEU A 60 -7.49 11.06 -12.04
N GLU A 61 -7.90 11.23 -13.30
CA GLU A 61 -7.16 12.04 -14.26
C GLU A 61 -6.88 13.39 -13.59
N GLU A 62 -5.61 13.65 -13.27
CA GLU A 62 -5.21 14.93 -12.72
C GLU A 62 -5.47 15.96 -13.82
N SER A 63 -6.53 16.78 -13.65
CA SER A 63 -6.84 17.88 -14.56
C SER A 63 -5.61 18.76 -14.68
N ARG A 64 -4.88 18.61 -15.79
CA ARG A 64 -3.68 19.38 -16.12
C ARG A 64 -3.93 20.90 -16.20
N GLU A 65 -5.18 21.35 -16.09
CA GLU A 65 -5.53 22.77 -15.96
C GLU A 65 -5.00 23.44 -14.67
N ALA A 66 -4.60 22.68 -13.66
CA ALA A 66 -3.96 23.23 -12.46
C ALA A 66 -2.41 23.29 -12.54
N ALA A 67 -1.80 22.88 -13.66
CA ALA A 67 -0.40 23.18 -13.93
C ALA A 67 -0.26 24.68 -14.27
N GLY A 68 -0.46 25.53 -13.26
CA GLY A 68 0.04 26.90 -13.27
C GLY A 68 1.53 26.88 -13.64
N PRO A 69 2.02 27.96 -14.28
CA PRO A 69 3.33 27.96 -14.92
C PRO A 69 4.39 27.43 -13.95
N PRO A 70 5.30 26.57 -14.44
CA PRO A 70 6.31 25.92 -13.61
C PRO A 70 6.99 27.00 -12.79
N PHE A 71 7.15 26.77 -11.49
CA PHE A 71 7.93 27.60 -10.58
C PHE A 71 9.31 27.84 -11.21
N LEU A 72 9.42 28.87 -12.04
CA LEU A 72 10.66 29.40 -12.58
C LEU A 72 11.18 30.36 -11.52
N ALA A 73 12.41 30.07 -11.12
CA ALA A 73 13.21 30.66 -10.07
C ALA A 73 13.32 32.20 -10.12
#